data_AF-A0A0F9RQ17-F1
#
_entry.id   AF-A0A0F9RQ17-F1
#
_cell.length_a   1.000
_cell.length_b   1.000
_cell.length_c   1.000
_cell.angle_alpha   90.00
_cell.angle_beta   90.00
_cell.angle_gamma   90.00
#
_symmetry.space_group_name_H-M   'P 1'
#
loop_
_entity.id
_entity.type
_entity.pdbx_description
1 polymer ?
#
loop_
_entity_poly.entity_id
_entity_poly.type
_entity_poly.pdbx_seq_one_letter_code
_entity_poly.pdbx_strand_id
1 'polypeptide(L)'
;MTTYGVPSNAPLFSAHARARRADPATSHRAAATAESSGNATRQRTACLEAVRATPGMTAGEIDKRCGFMDRFVAGRRLPELREMGLIHNGDARVCSVRGSRQMTWYPAGPTGGGG
;
A
#
# COMPACT_ATOMS: atom_id res chain seq x y z
N MET A 1 -46.07 46.26 24.99
CA MET A 1 -46.87 45.94 23.78
C MET A 1 -46.31 46.77 22.64
N THR A 2 -45.70 46.11 21.65
CA THR A 2 -45.74 46.40 20.20
C THR A 2 -44.90 45.33 19.50
N THR A 3 -45.60 44.54 18.70
CA THR A 3 -45.18 43.47 17.80
C THR A 3 -44.38 43.98 16.61
N TYR A 4 -43.30 43.29 16.23
CA TYR A 4 -42.87 43.17 14.83
C TYR A 4 -42.23 41.79 14.61
N GLY A 5 -42.95 40.93 13.89
CA GLY A 5 -42.41 39.70 13.30
C GLY A 5 -41.78 40.00 11.94
N VAL A 6 -40.71 39.28 11.62
CA VAL A 6 -40.06 39.23 10.30
C VAL A 6 -39.32 37.87 10.18
N PRO A 7 -39.02 37.37 8.97
CA PRO A 7 -39.74 36.25 8.39
C PRO A 7 -38.86 35.00 8.17
N SER A 8 -39.53 33.89 7.89
CA SER A 8 -38.99 32.64 7.36
C SER A 8 -38.46 32.76 5.94
N ASN A 9 -37.23 32.32 5.66
CA ASN A 9 -36.85 31.75 4.36
C ASN A 9 -35.60 30.84 4.44
N ALA A 10 -35.83 29.56 4.13
CA ALA A 10 -35.03 28.47 3.52
C ALA A 10 -33.49 28.54 3.32
N PRO A 11 -32.84 27.36 3.16
CA PRO A 11 -31.46 27.07 3.57
C PRO A 11 -30.45 27.18 2.43
N LEU A 12 -29.22 27.61 2.72
CA LEU A 12 -28.10 27.47 1.79
C LEU A 12 -26.78 27.34 2.54
N PHE A 13 -26.39 26.11 2.90
CA PHE A 13 -24.99 25.70 2.77
C PHE A 13 -24.95 24.16 2.74
N SER A 14 -25.35 23.62 1.59
CA SER A 14 -24.88 22.30 1.18
C SER A 14 -23.38 22.44 0.89
N ALA A 15 -22.56 22.29 1.92
CA ALA A 15 -21.12 22.17 1.79
C ALA A 15 -20.80 20.77 1.25
N HIS A 16 -21.00 20.58 -0.06
CA HIS A 16 -20.49 19.44 -0.79
C HIS A 16 -19.46 19.92 -1.81
N ALA A 17 -18.20 19.98 -1.37
CA ALA A 17 -17.05 19.96 -2.24
C ALA A 17 -15.82 19.36 -1.52
N ARG A 18 -15.81 18.02 -1.46
CA ARG A 18 -14.69 17.18 -1.92
C ARG A 18 -13.27 17.62 -1.48
N ALA A 19 -12.93 17.35 -0.22
CA ALA A 19 -11.54 17.22 0.25
C ALA A 19 -11.54 16.29 1.47
N ARG A 20 -10.82 15.17 1.57
CA ARG A 20 -9.78 14.53 0.76
C ARG A 20 -10.07 13.03 0.79
N ARG A 21 -10.06 12.39 -0.37
CA ARG A 21 -10.25 10.93 -0.52
C ARG A 21 -8.92 10.23 -0.81
N ALA A 22 -7.83 10.73 -0.22
CA ALA A 22 -6.48 10.25 -0.49
C ALA A 22 -5.52 10.48 0.68
N ASP A 23 -5.92 10.11 1.90
CA ASP A 23 -4.96 9.87 2.98
C ASP A 23 -5.26 8.47 3.55
N PRO A 24 -4.43 7.45 3.22
CA PRO A 24 -4.57 6.12 3.80
C PRO A 24 -4.44 6.20 5.33
N ALA A 25 -5.39 5.61 6.02
CA ALA A 25 -5.39 5.48 7.47
C ALA A 25 -4.19 4.65 7.94
N THR A 26 -3.07 5.28 8.27
CA THR A 26 -2.00 4.67 9.07
C THR A 26 -1.53 5.64 10.14
N SER A 27 -2.46 6.03 11.00
CA SER A 27 -2.19 6.95 12.10
C SER A 27 -2.09 6.19 13.43
N HIS A 28 -0.92 6.31 14.07
CA HIS A 28 -0.77 6.51 15.51
C HIS A 28 -0.78 5.39 16.58
N ARG A 29 -0.37 4.12 16.38
CA ARG A 29 -0.18 3.22 17.58
C ARG A 29 0.93 2.16 17.55
N ALA A 30 2.22 2.52 17.55
CA ALA A 30 3.22 1.49 17.91
C ALA A 30 4.60 1.98 18.41
N ALA A 31 4.83 3.19 18.93
CA ALA A 31 6.18 3.78 19.07
C ALA A 31 7.34 2.97 19.74
N ALA A 32 7.13 1.84 20.45
CA ALA A 32 8.23 0.99 20.94
C ALA A 32 8.43 -0.30 20.11
N THR A 33 7.36 -0.88 19.57
CA THR A 33 7.37 -1.98 18.59
C THR A 33 7.51 -1.47 17.15
N ALA A 34 7.26 -0.18 16.91
CA ALA A 34 7.24 0.54 15.63
C ALA A 34 8.62 0.88 15.10
N GLU A 35 9.70 0.81 15.87
CA GLU A 35 11.03 0.98 15.31
C GLU A 35 11.34 -0.22 14.39
N SER A 36 11.22 -1.44 14.91
CA SER A 36 11.34 -2.69 14.13
C SER A 36 10.15 -2.89 13.17
N SER A 37 8.92 -2.70 13.67
CA SER A 37 7.71 -2.87 12.83
C SER A 37 7.57 -1.76 11.79
N GLY A 38 8.09 -0.56 12.04
CA GLY A 38 8.02 0.58 11.12
C GLY A 38 9.04 0.43 10.01
N ASN A 39 10.26 -0.05 10.29
CA ASN A 39 11.20 -0.41 9.23
C ASN A 39 10.63 -1.58 8.39
N ALA A 40 10.14 -2.65 9.04
CA ALA A 40 9.49 -3.75 8.34
C ALA A 40 8.26 -3.32 7.52
N THR A 41 7.45 -2.39 8.04
CA THR A 41 6.29 -1.84 7.32
C THR A 41 6.73 -1.00 6.13
N ARG A 42 7.72 -0.11 6.31
CA ARG A 42 8.30 0.68 5.21
C ARG A 42 8.86 -0.24 4.12
N GLN A 43 9.58 -1.30 4.49
CA GLN A 43 10.10 -2.29 3.55
C GLN A 43 8.97 -3.02 2.81
N ARG A 44 7.91 -3.45 3.50
CA ARG A 44 6.72 -4.06 2.87
C ARG A 44 6.06 -3.10 1.88
N THR A 45 5.83 -1.85 2.28
CA THR A 45 5.24 -0.83 1.41
C THR A 45 6.11 -0.60 0.18
N ALA A 46 7.43 -0.43 0.35
CA ALA A 46 8.36 -0.25 -0.75
C ALA A 46 8.39 -1.47 -1.70
N CYS A 47 8.34 -2.71 -1.16
CA CYS A 47 8.22 -3.91 -1.97
C CYS A 47 6.93 -3.93 -2.78
N LEU A 48 5.80 -3.59 -2.16
CA LEU A 48 4.49 -3.56 -2.80
C LEU A 48 4.45 -2.51 -3.92
N GLU A 49 4.98 -1.32 -3.68
CA GLU A 49 5.09 -0.27 -4.69
C GLU A 49 5.99 -0.68 -5.85
N ALA A 50 7.12 -1.33 -5.57
CA ALA A 50 8.01 -1.85 -6.61
C ALA A 50 7.32 -2.91 -7.48
N VAL A 51 6.57 -3.84 -6.87
CA VAL A 51 5.79 -4.87 -7.58
C VAL A 51 4.65 -4.26 -8.39
N ARG A 52 3.97 -3.23 -7.87
CA ARG A 52 2.92 -2.50 -8.59
C ARG A 52 3.48 -1.70 -9.77
N ALA A 53 4.63 -1.05 -9.59
CA ALA A 53 5.28 -0.26 -10.62
C ALA A 53 5.87 -1.13 -11.73
N THR A 54 6.35 -2.34 -11.41
CA THR A 54 6.87 -3.28 -12.39
C THR A 54 6.52 -4.70 -11.98
N PRO A 55 5.36 -5.20 -12.43
CA PRO A 55 4.93 -6.57 -12.15
C PRO A 55 5.85 -7.59 -12.84
N GLY A 56 5.98 -8.78 -12.25
CA GLY A 56 6.81 -9.86 -12.78
C GLY A 56 8.30 -9.77 -12.42
N MET A 57 8.66 -8.93 -11.45
CA MET A 57 10.01 -8.88 -10.90
C MET A 57 10.26 -10.03 -9.92
N THR A 58 11.51 -10.48 -9.86
CA THR A 58 12.00 -11.42 -8.83
C THR A 58 12.36 -10.69 -7.54
N ALA A 59 12.41 -11.41 -6.42
CA ALA A 59 12.79 -10.85 -5.13
C ALA A 59 14.15 -10.10 -5.19
N GLY A 60 15.13 -10.63 -5.93
CA GLY A 60 16.44 -9.98 -6.08
C GLY A 60 16.44 -8.71 -6.92
N GLU A 61 15.57 -8.64 -7.92
CA GLU A 61 15.37 -7.42 -8.70
C GLU A 61 14.65 -6.36 -7.85
N ILE A 62 13.71 -6.78 -6.99
CA ILE A 62 13.01 -5.90 -6.04
C ILE A 62 13.97 -5.35 -4.99
N ASP A 63 14.84 -6.19 -4.39
CA ASP A 63 15.86 -5.75 -3.44
C ASP A 63 16.74 -4.64 -4.05
N LYS A 64 17.22 -4.88 -5.28
CA LYS A 64 18.07 -3.92 -6.00
C LYS A 64 17.30 -2.63 -6.32
N ARG A 65 16.03 -2.73 -6.70
CA ARG A 65 15.19 -1.57 -7.03
C ARG A 65 14.86 -0.72 -5.81
N CYS A 66 14.53 -1.35 -4.70
CA CYS A 66 14.23 -0.65 -3.44
C CYS A 66 15.50 -0.13 -2.75
N GLY A 67 16.69 -0.51 -3.20
CA GLY A 67 17.95 -0.11 -2.60
C GLY A 67 18.17 -0.71 -1.21
N PHE A 68 17.59 -1.89 -0.93
CA PHE A 68 17.79 -2.54 0.35
C PHE A 68 19.25 -2.96 0.50
N MET A 69 19.85 -2.59 1.64
CA MET A 69 21.23 -2.97 1.99
C MET A 69 21.36 -4.50 2.13
N ASP A 70 20.32 -5.16 2.64
CA ASP A 70 20.28 -6.60 2.79
C ASP A 70 19.49 -7.25 1.64
N ARG A 71 20.18 -8.13 0.92
CA ARG A 71 19.67 -8.86 -0.26
C ARG A 71 18.62 -9.92 0.10
N PHE A 72 18.09 -9.99 1.29
CA PHE A 72 17.06 -10.95 1.67
C PHE A 72 15.83 -10.25 2.25
N VAL A 73 15.82 -8.92 2.29
CA VAL A 73 14.69 -8.13 2.79
C VAL A 73 13.44 -8.42 1.97
N ALA A 74 13.48 -8.25 0.66
CA ALA A 74 12.34 -8.54 -0.21
C ALA A 74 11.92 -10.02 -0.08
N GLY A 75 12.87 -10.94 -0.02
CA GLY A 75 12.59 -12.37 0.16
C GLY A 75 11.81 -12.70 1.45
N ARG A 76 12.01 -11.92 2.53
CA ARG A 76 11.26 -12.06 3.78
C ARG A 76 9.94 -11.29 3.79
N ARG A 77 9.87 -10.14 3.11
CA ARG A 77 8.68 -9.26 3.09
C ARG A 77 7.61 -9.70 2.08
N LEU A 78 8.01 -10.26 0.93
CA LEU A 78 7.09 -10.66 -0.14
C LEU A 78 6.11 -11.78 0.28
N PRO A 79 6.53 -12.83 1.01
CA PRO A 79 5.60 -13.81 1.57
C PRO A 79 4.52 -13.16 2.46
N GLU A 80 4.89 -12.21 3.33
CA GLU A 80 3.94 -11.50 4.19
C GLU A 80 2.89 -10.71 3.36
N LEU A 81 3.32 -10.05 2.29
CA LEU A 81 2.42 -9.34 1.37
C LEU A 81 1.47 -10.29 0.64
N ARG A 82 1.92 -11.51 0.33
CA ARG A 82 1.09 -12.55 -0.27
C ARG A 82 0.05 -13.09 0.71
N GLU A 83 0.44 -13.31 1.96
CA GLU A 83 -0.49 -13.74 3.03
C GLU A 83 -1.59 -12.69 3.27
N MET A 84 -1.27 -11.40 3.11
CA MET A 84 -2.24 -10.30 3.15
C MET A 84 -3.09 -10.17 1.88
N GLY A 85 -2.86 -11.00 0.85
CA GLY A 85 -3.59 -10.94 -0.43
C GLY A 85 -3.28 -9.70 -1.26
N LEU A 86 -2.16 -9.01 -1.02
CA LEU A 86 -1.76 -7.80 -1.75
C LEU A 86 -0.93 -8.09 -3.00
N ILE A 87 -0.24 -9.23 -3.02
CA ILE A 87 0.54 -9.73 -4.15
C ILE A 87 0.32 -11.24 -4.31
N HIS A 88 0.67 -11.77 -5.47
CA HIS A 88 0.73 -13.20 -5.71
C HIS A 88 2.03 -13.59 -6.39
N ASN A 89 2.37 -14.88 -6.29
CA ASN A 89 3.48 -15.46 -7.01
C ASN A 89 3.08 -15.78 -8.46
N GLY A 90 4.02 -15.61 -9.38
CA GLY A 90 3.92 -16.09 -10.75
C GLY A 90 5.00 -17.12 -11.05
N ASP A 91 5.28 -17.32 -12.33
CA ASP A 91 6.27 -18.28 -12.81
C ASP A 91 7.69 -18.02 -12.29
N ALA A 92 8.45 -19.09 -12.12
CA ALA A 92 9.84 -19.02 -11.70
C ALA A 92 10.75 -18.68 -12.88
N ARG A 93 11.35 -17.49 -12.86
CA ARG A 93 12.31 -17.00 -13.86
C ARG A 93 13.73 -16.96 -13.32
N VAL A 94 14.72 -16.96 -14.21
CA VAL A 94 16.10 -16.68 -13.81
C VAL A 94 16.19 -15.20 -13.43
N CYS A 95 16.65 -14.92 -12.21
CA CYS A 95 16.85 -13.56 -11.73
C CYS A 95 18.09 -12.96 -12.43
N SER A 96 17.92 -11.82 -13.12
CA SER A 96 19.05 -11.14 -13.77
C SER A 96 20.07 -10.55 -12.78
N VAL A 97 19.70 -10.41 -11.50
CA VAL A 97 20.59 -9.91 -10.44
C VAL A 97 21.38 -11.05 -9.77
N ARG A 98 20.74 -12.19 -9.51
CA ARG A 98 21.36 -13.31 -8.76
C ARG A 98 21.80 -14.50 -9.62
N GLY A 99 21.38 -14.56 -10.88
CA GLY A 99 21.63 -15.71 -11.77
C GLY A 99 20.94 -17.01 -11.34
N SER A 100 20.10 -16.98 -10.30
CA SER A 100 19.37 -18.15 -9.78
C SER A 100 17.89 -18.09 -10.15
N ARG A 101 17.24 -19.25 -10.23
CA ARG A 101 15.80 -19.35 -10.54
C ARG A 101 14.99 -18.89 -9.32
N GLN A 102 14.26 -17.79 -9.47
CA GLN A 102 13.43 -17.18 -8.42
C GLN A 102 12.00 -17.00 -8.91
N MET A 103 11.05 -17.09 -7.98
CA MET A 103 9.64 -16.79 -8.27
C MET A 103 9.48 -15.31 -8.62
N THR A 104 8.58 -15.04 -9.58
CA THR A 104 8.13 -13.69 -9.89
C THR A 104 6.99 -13.26 -9.01
N TRP A 105 6.85 -11.95 -8.83
CA TRP A 105 5.84 -11.35 -7.99
C TRP A 105 4.99 -10.38 -8.79
N TYR A 106 3.68 -10.50 -8.61
CA TYR A 106 2.68 -9.71 -9.30
C TYR A 106 1.74 -9.08 -8.27
N PRO A 107 1.24 -7.85 -8.50
CA PRO A 107 0.25 -7.25 -7.63
C PRO A 107 -1.02 -8.10 -7.68
N ALA A 108 -1.63 -8.36 -6.53
CA ALA A 108 -3.00 -8.87 -6.53
C ALA A 108 -3.85 -7.83 -7.26
N GLY A 109 -4.58 -8.25 -8.29
CA GLY A 109 -5.53 -7.38 -8.96
C GLY A 109 -6.49 -6.77 -7.94
N PRO A 110 -7.12 -5.62 -8.25
CA PRO A 110 -8.20 -5.14 -7.41
C PRO A 110 -9.19 -6.30 -7.27
N THR A 111 -9.36 -6.82 -6.06
CA THR A 111 -10.34 -7.85 -5.76
C THR A 111 -11.69 -7.25 -6.09
N GLY A 112 -12.13 -7.38 -7.33
CA GLY A 112 -13.48 -7.08 -7.75
C GLY A 112 -14.37 -8.18 -7.19
N GLY A 113 -14.68 -8.10 -5.89
CA GLY A 113 -15.89 -8.69 -5.33
C GLY A 113 -16.88 -7.53 -5.13
N GLY A 114 -18.04 -7.45 -5.78
CA GLY A 114 -18.79 -8.55 -6.39
C GLY A 114 -19.31 -9.47 -5.28
N GLY A 115 -20.32 -8.99 -4.55
CA GLY A 115 -20.97 -9.69 -3.43
C GLY A 115 -21.75 -8.73 -2.57
#